data_AF-A0A7J7JAS6-F1
#
_entry.id   AF-A0A7J7JAS6-F1
#
_cell.length_a   1.000
_cell.length_b   1.000
_cell.length_c   1.000
_cell.angle_alpha   90.00
_cell.angle_beta   90.00
_cell.angle_gamma   90.00
#
_symmetry.space_group_name_H-M   'P 1'
#
loop_
_entity.id
_entity.type
_entity.pdbx_description
1 polymer ?
#
loop_
_entity_poly.entity_id
_entity_poly.type
_entity_poly.pdbx_seq_one_letter_code
_entity_poly.pdbx_strand_id
1 'polypeptide(L)' 'MGSYFDFVEYMWSLRDDPNMLVIFFEDLILDPVANIQKVNEFMGTQRSPELVKEIASATTFSKMKKGKPLN' A
#
# COMPACT_ATOMS: atom_id res chain seq x y z
N MET A 1 14.65 7.92 -19.63
CA MET A 1 13.64 8.13 -18.56
C MET A 1 12.32 8.37 -19.26
N GLY A 2 11.38 7.44 -19.16
CA GLY A 2 10.06 7.54 -19.80
C GLY A 2 9.14 8.53 -19.07
N SER A 3 7.99 8.82 -19.68
CA SER A 3 6.94 9.64 -19.07
C SER A 3 6.31 8.94 -17.86
N TYR A 4 5.56 9.69 -17.04
CA TYR A 4 4.75 9.10 -15.97
C TYR A 4 3.78 8.03 -16.53
N PHE A 5 3.19 8.29 -17.70
CA PHE A 5 2.28 7.34 -18.35
C PHE A 5 2.99 6.08 -18.80
N ASP A 6 4.21 6.20 -19.33
CA ASP A 6 5.00 5.03 -19.76
C ASP A 6 5.31 4.13 -18.55
N PHE A 7 5.62 4.73 -17.39
CA PHE A 7 5.84 3.98 -16.15
C PHE A 7 4.57 3.29 -15.66
N VAL A 8 3.44 3.99 -15.65
CA VAL A 8 2.15 3.43 -15.23
C VAL A 8 1.73 2.30 -16.16
N GLU A 9 1.86 2.46 -17.47
CA GLU A 9 1.53 1.44 -18.46
C GLU A 9 2.38 0.18 -18.28
N TYR A 10 3.69 0.36 -18.07
CA TYR A 10 4.59 -0.74 -17.76
C TYR A 10 4.18 -1.47 -16.47
N MET A 11 3.95 -0.76 -15.37
CA MET A 11 3.51 -1.36 -14.10
C MET A 11 2.16 -2.06 -14.24
N TRP A 12 1.23 -1.48 -15.02
CA TRP A 12 -0.08 -2.07 -15.29
C TRP A 12 0.01 -3.35 -16.12
N SER A 13 0.99 -3.46 -17.01
CA SER A 13 1.24 -4.69 -17.77
C SER A 13 1.65 -5.87 -16.87
N LEU A 14 2.19 -5.60 -15.68
CA LEU A 14 2.64 -6.60 -14.69
C LEU A 14 1.59 -6.92 -13.62
N ARG A 15 0.40 -6.32 -13.66
CA ARG A 15 -0.60 -6.43 -12.58
C ARG A 15 -1.09 -7.86 -12.28
N ASP A 16 -0.96 -8.75 -13.26
CA ASP A 16 -1.37 -10.16 -13.15
C ASP A 16 -0.20 -11.07 -12.73
N ASP A 17 1.02 -10.53 -12.54
CA ASP A 17 2.18 -11.28 -12.03
C ASP A 17 1.99 -11.58 -10.53
N PRO A 18 2.16 -12.84 -10.09
CA PRO A 18 1.93 -13.23 -8.70
C PRO A 18 2.86 -12.53 -7.69
N ASN A 19 3.99 -11.95 -8.14
CA ASN A 19 4.92 -11.21 -7.31
C ASN A 19 4.79 -9.69 -7.46
N MET A 20 3.72 -9.21 -8.10
CA MET A 20 3.43 -7.79 -8.25
C MET A 20 2.08 -7.43 -7.65
N LEU A 21 2.08 -6.47 -6.73
CA LEU A 21 0.86 -5.87 -6.18
C LEU A 21 0.72 -4.43 -6.67
N VAL A 22 -0.34 -4.17 -7.42
CA VAL A 22 -0.72 -2.81 -7.84
C VAL A 22 -1.81 -2.29 -6.90
N ILE A 23 -1.57 -1.14 -6.29
CA ILE A 23 -2.53 -0.41 -5.44
C ILE A 23 -2.61 1.05 -5.86
N PHE A 24 -3.76 1.67 -5.64
CA PHE A 24 -3.99 3.08 -5.95
C PHE A 24 -3.95 3.93 -4.68
N PHE A 25 -3.47 5.16 -4.81
CA PHE A 25 -3.33 6.08 -3.69
C PHE A 25 -4.71 6.50 -3.13
N GLU A 26 -5.66 6.70 -4.02
CA GLU A 26 -7.05 7.06 -3.69
C GLU A 26 -7.72 5.95 -2.87
N ASP A 27 -7.46 4.68 -3.19
CA ASP A 27 -7.97 3.53 -2.45
C ASP A 27 -7.39 3.48 -1.02
N LEU A 28 -6.11 3.82 -0.86
CA LEU A 28 -5.47 3.88 0.47
C LEU A 28 -6.09 4.97 1.36
N ILE A 29 -6.65 6.03 0.78
CA ILE A 29 -7.39 7.06 1.51
C ILE A 29 -8.81 6.60 1.81
N LEU A 30 -9.48 5.98 0.83
CA LEU A 30 -10.89 5.59 0.93
C LEU A 30 -11.10 4.46 1.94
N ASP A 31 -10.26 3.41 1.88
CA ASP A 31 -10.30 2.28 2.82
C ASP A 31 -8.88 1.79 3.15
N PRO A 32 -8.20 2.43 4.12
CA PRO A 32 -6.84 2.05 4.49
C PRO A 32 -6.78 0.63 5.08
N VAL A 33 -7.81 0.18 5.80
CA VAL A 33 -7.80 -1.14 6.44
C VAL A 33 -7.85 -2.24 5.39
N ALA A 34 -8.76 -2.12 4.40
CA ALA A 34 -8.85 -3.09 3.31
C ALA A 34 -7.56 -3.13 2.47
N ASN A 35 -6.93 -1.98 2.21
CA ASN A 35 -5.70 -1.97 1.42
C ASN A 35 -4.48 -2.49 2.18
N ILE A 36 -4.37 -2.28 3.50
CA ILE A 36 -3.35 -2.95 4.31
C ILE A 36 -3.62 -4.46 4.40
N GLN A 37 -4.89 -4.88 4.44
CA GLN A 37 -5.24 -6.31 4.36
C GLN A 37 -4.79 -6.94 3.04
N LYS A 38 -4.98 -6.27 1.88
CA LYS A 38 -4.45 -6.72 0.59
C LYS A 38 -2.93 -6.91 0.63
N VAL A 39 -2.20 -5.98 1.26
CA VAL A 39 -0.74 -6.10 1.43
C VAL A 39 -0.37 -7.29 2.32
N ASN A 40 -1.07 -7.50 3.43
CA ASN A 40 -0.87 -8.64 4.34
C ASN A 40 -1.06 -9.99 3.64
N GLU A 41 -2.10 -10.09 2.79
CA GLU A 41 -2.39 -11.27 1.97
C GLU A 41 -1.32 -11.50 0.91
N PHE A 42 -0.97 -10.45 0.15
CA PHE A 42 0.06 -10.50 -0.87
C PHE A 42 1.43 -10.91 -0.32
N MET A 43 1.82 -10.36 0.84
CA MET A 43 3.07 -10.73 1.50
C MET A 43 3.02 -12.10 2.20
N GLY A 44 1.85 -12.73 2.31
CA GLY A 44 1.68 -14.02 2.98
C GLY A 44 1.94 -13.98 4.49
N THR A 45 1.84 -12.80 5.13
CA THR A 45 2.30 -12.62 6.52
C THR A 45 1.31 -13.07 7.59
N GLN A 46 0.06 -13.38 7.22
CA GLN A 46 -0.99 -13.91 8.10
C GLN A 46 -1.18 -13.11 9.40
N ARG A 47 -1.05 -11.78 9.34
CA ARG A 47 -1.25 -10.90 10.50
C ARG A 47 -2.72 -10.84 10.89
N SER A 48 -2.98 -10.63 12.19
CA SER A 48 -4.34 -10.57 12.71
C SER A 48 -5.08 -9.30 12.24
N PRO A 49 -6.42 -9.32 12.18
CA PRO A 49 -7.21 -8.14 11.82
C PRO A 49 -6.95 -6.93 12.72
N GLU A 50 -6.62 -7.17 13.99
CA GLU A 50 -6.30 -6.12 14.97
C GLU A 50 -4.99 -5.43 14.61
N LEU A 51 -3.95 -6.20 14.26
CA LEU A 51 -2.66 -5.63 13.84
C LEU A 51 -2.79 -4.90 12.51
N VAL A 52 -3.63 -5.39 11.57
CA VAL A 52 -3.92 -4.69 10.31
C VAL A 52 -4.58 -3.32 10.59
N LYS A 53 -5.54 -3.26 11.50
CA LYS A 53 -6.17 -1.98 11.93
C LYS A 53 -5.17 -1.06 12.63
N GLU A 54 -4.29 -1.61 13.45
CA GLU A 54 -3.24 -0.85 14.13
C GLU A 54 -2.28 -0.22 13.11
N ILE A 55 -1.82 -0.99 12.13
CA ILE A 55 -0.97 -0.50 11.03
C ILE A 55 -1.68 0.61 10.27
N ALA A 56 -2.91 0.38 9.80
CA ALA A 56 -3.70 1.39 9.09
C ALA A 56 -3.85 2.68 9.90
N SER A 57 -4.04 2.57 11.22
CA SER A 57 -4.10 3.72 12.12
C SER A 57 -2.74 4.42 12.24
N ALA A 58 -1.65 3.66 12.38
CA ALA A 58 -0.28 4.16 12.53
C ALA A 58 0.22 4.88 11.27
N THR A 59 -0.20 4.43 10.08
CA THR A 59 0.23 4.96 8.78
C THR A 59 -0.69 6.07 8.23
N THR A 60 -1.57 6.64 9.06
CA THR A 60 -2.34 7.82 8.66
C THR A 60 -1.44 9.04 8.46
N PHE A 61 -1.80 9.93 7.52
CA PHE A 61 -1.03 11.14 7.22
C PHE A 61 -0.74 11.97 8.48
N SER A 62 -1.72 12.13 9.36
CA SER A 62 -1.59 12.93 10.58
C SER A 62 -0.58 12.34 11.58
N LYS A 63 -0.46 11.01 11.67
CA LYS A 63 0.53 10.34 12.52
C LYS A 63 1.90 10.32 11.88
N MET A 64 1.99 9.99 10.58
CA MET A 64 3.27 9.97 9.86
C MET A 64 3.91 11.36 9.79
N LYS A 65 3.13 12.43 9.57
CA LYS A 65 3.63 13.81 9.56
C LYS A 65 4.24 14.24 10.90
N LYS A 66 3.76 13.68 12.02
CA LYS A 66 4.28 13.96 13.37
C LYS A 66 5.51 13.10 13.72
N GLY A 67 5.78 12.05 12.95
CA GLY A 67 6.94 11.19 13.14
C GLY A 67 8.24 11.97 12.92
N LYS A 68 9.28 11.62 13.69
CA LYS A 68 10.63 12.12 13.41
C LYS A 68 11.05 11.54 12.05
N PRO A 69 11.57 12.34 11.10
CA PRO A 69 12.12 11.77 9.87
C PRO A 69 13.16 10.72 10.24
N LEU A 70 13.09 9.55 9.59
CA LEU A 70 14.13 8.53 9.70
C LEU A 70 15.43 9.18 9.22
N ASN A 71 16.32 9.43 10.17
CA ASN A 71 17.66 9.96 9.96
C ASN A 71 18.60 8.87 9.43
#